data_AF-A0A2M9HKC4-F1
#
_entry.id   AF-A0A2M9HKC4-F1
#
_cell.length_a   1.000
_cell.length_b   1.000
_cell.length_c   1.000
_cell.angle_alpha   90.00
_cell.angle_beta   90.00
_cell.angle_gamma   90.00
#
_symmetry.space_group_name_H-M   'P 1'
#
loop_
_entity.id
_entity.type
_entity.pdbx_description
1 polymer ?
#
loop_
_entity_poly.entity_id
_entity_poly.type
_entity_poly.pdbx_seq_one_letter_code
_entity_poly.pdbx_strand_id
1 'polypeptide(L)'
;MTDTSTSFNLTDWLGDWESFEHYIDAEDETVRGTWDEAEQAVLANPQMAPMAANGIRKFWAMACSTTSPENIIHIGYWTVGEPNNADADVSITWYAEDNTNLDAYDYRIDHVIAHGLEGSPTYVFVTDDSHAEDSPFRWLLAIAPLPSRTAFAEGGLLSHLHFQYANDLHTLVEADGSGTEVLRNPRWYATMCADEGTAEDRCRIIRALHHLD
;
A
#
# COMPACT_ATOMS: atom_id res chain seq x y z
N MET A 1 14.11 -9.34 25.15
CA MET A 1 12.93 -9.98 24.57
C MET A 1 12.15 -8.85 23.90
N THR A 2 12.05 -8.71 22.59
CA THR A 2 12.43 -9.49 21.42
C THR A 2 12.92 -8.47 20.39
N ASP A 3 14.11 -8.68 19.84
CA ASP A 3 14.59 -7.93 18.69
C ASP A 3 13.82 -8.48 17.49
N THR A 4 12.62 -7.94 17.26
CA THR A 4 11.82 -8.27 16.07
C THR A 4 12.54 -7.61 14.91
N SER A 5 13.38 -8.42 14.26
CA SER A 5 14.22 -8.04 13.13
C SER A 5 13.49 -7.08 12.19
N THR A 6 13.91 -5.81 12.18
CA THR A 6 13.66 -4.80 11.13
C THR A 6 14.34 -5.18 9.80
N SER A 7 14.70 -6.45 9.61
CA SER A 7 15.32 -6.93 8.39
C SER A 7 14.28 -7.00 7.29
N PHE A 8 14.51 -6.23 6.25
CA PHE A 8 13.84 -6.39 4.98
C PHE A 8 13.95 -7.84 4.49
N ASN A 9 12.81 -8.45 4.13
CA ASN A 9 12.74 -9.79 3.55
C ASN A 9 12.08 -9.69 2.18
N LEU A 10 12.89 -9.65 1.11
CA LEU A 10 12.42 -9.51 -0.27
C LEU A 10 11.34 -10.56 -0.63
N THR A 11 11.43 -11.78 -0.09
CA THR A 11 10.49 -12.87 -0.38
C THR A 11 9.03 -12.50 -0.13
N ASP A 12 8.76 -11.67 0.88
CA ASP A 12 7.39 -11.25 1.20
C ASP A 12 6.84 -10.24 0.18
N TRP A 13 7.71 -9.59 -0.59
CA TRP A 13 7.37 -8.58 -1.58
C TRP A 13 7.24 -9.15 -2.99
N LEU A 14 7.97 -10.22 -3.33
CA LEU A 14 8.06 -10.77 -4.68
C LEU A 14 6.68 -11.11 -5.29
N GLY A 15 6.55 -10.85 -6.60
CA GLY A 15 5.38 -11.20 -7.39
C GLY A 15 4.51 -10.01 -7.77
N ASP A 16 3.33 -10.31 -8.29
CA ASP A 16 2.39 -9.32 -8.81
C ASP A 16 1.44 -8.85 -7.71
N TRP A 17 1.11 -7.56 -7.73
CA TRP A 17 0.13 -6.96 -6.84
C TRP A 17 -0.81 -6.06 -7.61
N GLU A 18 -2.03 -5.97 -7.10
CA GLU A 18 -3.10 -5.14 -7.62
C GLU A 18 -3.50 -4.05 -6.61
N SER A 19 -3.99 -2.93 -7.12
CA SER A 19 -4.48 -1.82 -6.31
C SER A 19 -5.73 -2.19 -5.52
N PHE A 20 -5.80 -1.74 -4.26
CA PHE A 20 -7.04 -1.81 -3.48
C PHE A 20 -8.18 -0.97 -4.10
N GLU A 21 -7.88 -0.04 -5.00
CA GLU A 21 -8.90 0.67 -5.79
C GLU A 21 -9.78 -0.32 -6.59
N HIS A 22 -9.24 -1.45 -7.06
CA HIS A 22 -10.04 -2.51 -7.70
C HIS A 22 -11.10 -3.13 -6.78
N TYR A 23 -10.85 -3.14 -5.46
CA TYR A 23 -11.77 -3.70 -4.48
C TYR A 23 -12.87 -2.68 -4.20
N ILE A 24 -12.49 -1.41 -4.16
CA ILE A 24 -13.38 -0.28 -3.98
C ILE A 24 -14.30 -0.12 -5.19
N ASP A 25 -13.82 -0.29 -6.42
CA ASP A 25 -14.59 -0.07 -7.66
C ASP A 25 -15.18 -1.35 -8.26
N ALA A 26 -15.04 -2.48 -7.57
CA ALA A 26 -15.52 -3.79 -8.02
C ALA A 26 -17.00 -3.76 -8.45
N GLU A 27 -17.26 -4.28 -9.66
CA GLU A 27 -18.61 -4.53 -10.16
C GLU A 27 -19.16 -5.90 -9.74
N ASP A 28 -18.30 -6.81 -9.28
CA ASP A 28 -18.67 -8.14 -8.80
C ASP A 28 -19.71 -8.05 -7.68
N GLU A 29 -20.81 -8.79 -7.81
CA GLU A 29 -21.95 -8.72 -6.89
C GLU A 29 -21.58 -9.15 -5.46
N THR A 30 -20.63 -10.07 -5.31
CA THR A 30 -20.20 -10.59 -4.00
C THR A 30 -19.36 -9.55 -3.27
N VAL A 31 -18.43 -8.91 -3.98
CA VAL A 31 -17.61 -7.83 -3.42
C VAL A 31 -18.48 -6.61 -3.07
N ARG A 32 -19.43 -6.26 -3.93
CA ARG A 32 -20.40 -5.19 -3.65
C ARG A 32 -21.27 -5.48 -2.43
N GLY A 33 -21.80 -6.70 -2.31
CA GLY A 33 -22.57 -7.12 -1.14
C GLY A 33 -21.76 -7.03 0.16
N THR A 34 -20.47 -7.39 0.11
CA THR A 34 -19.58 -7.29 1.28
C THR A 34 -19.34 -5.84 1.71
N TRP A 35 -19.24 -4.90 0.75
CA TRP A 35 -19.19 -3.48 1.06
C TRP A 35 -20.49 -2.96 1.70
N ASP A 36 -21.65 -3.42 1.23
CA ASP A 36 -22.94 -3.05 1.81
C ASP A 36 -23.05 -3.55 3.27
N GLU A 37 -22.62 -4.79 3.54
CA GLU A 37 -22.54 -5.36 4.90
C GLU A 37 -21.62 -4.54 5.81
N ALA A 38 -20.42 -4.20 5.32
CA ALA A 38 -19.48 -3.36 6.04
C ALA A 38 -20.05 -1.98 6.34
N GLU A 39 -20.78 -1.37 5.40
CA GLU A 39 -21.38 -0.06 5.60
C GLU A 39 -22.43 -0.10 6.71
N GLN A 40 -23.29 -1.12 6.72
CA GLN A 40 -24.27 -1.31 7.78
C GLN A 40 -23.62 -1.51 9.15
N ALA A 41 -22.55 -2.30 9.22
CA ALA A 41 -21.83 -2.56 10.46
C ALA A 41 -21.16 -1.28 11.02
N VAL A 42 -20.52 -0.48 10.14
CA VAL A 42 -19.90 0.79 10.54
C VAL A 42 -20.94 1.80 11.01
N LEU A 43 -22.07 1.92 10.30
CA LEU A 43 -23.17 2.81 10.69
C LEU A 43 -23.82 2.40 12.03
N ALA A 44 -23.84 1.10 12.33
CA ALA A 44 -24.36 0.58 13.59
C ALA A 44 -23.42 0.83 14.79
N ASN A 45 -22.12 1.10 14.55
CA ASN A 45 -21.16 1.42 15.59
C ASN A 45 -21.02 2.95 15.76
N PRO A 46 -21.48 3.56 16.88
CA PRO A 46 -21.41 5.01 17.08
C PRO A 46 -19.99 5.60 17.02
N GLN A 47 -18.95 4.80 17.32
CA GLN A 47 -17.56 5.25 17.26
C GLN A 47 -17.04 5.33 15.82
N MET A 48 -17.52 4.45 14.93
CA MET A 48 -17.07 4.37 13.54
C MET A 48 -18.03 5.07 12.56
N ALA A 49 -19.27 5.33 12.97
CA ALA A 49 -20.29 6.00 12.16
C ALA A 49 -19.82 7.31 11.48
N PRO A 50 -18.95 8.16 12.09
CA PRO A 50 -18.40 9.32 11.39
C PRO A 50 -17.60 8.98 10.12
N MET A 51 -16.95 7.81 10.05
CA MET A 51 -16.24 7.34 8.85
C MET A 51 -17.21 7.03 7.71
N ALA A 52 -18.37 6.44 8.03
CA ALA A 52 -19.42 6.12 7.07
C ALA A 52 -20.34 7.31 6.71
N ALA A 53 -20.14 8.49 7.31
CA ALA A 53 -21.07 9.62 7.15
C ALA A 53 -21.27 10.05 5.67
N ASN A 54 -20.29 9.79 4.81
CA ASN A 54 -20.35 10.04 3.36
C ASN A 54 -20.16 8.76 2.52
N GLY A 55 -20.32 7.60 3.15
CA GLY A 55 -20.12 6.27 2.58
C GLY A 55 -18.72 5.71 2.83
N ILE A 56 -18.65 4.45 3.28
CA ILE A 56 -17.35 3.84 3.65
C ILE A 56 -16.44 3.62 2.43
N ARG A 57 -17.01 3.24 1.28
CA ARG A 57 -16.25 3.11 0.02
C ARG A 57 -15.60 4.43 -0.37
N LYS A 58 -16.31 5.55 -0.18
CA LYS A 58 -15.78 6.89 -0.46
C LYS A 58 -14.66 7.29 0.52
N PHE A 59 -14.77 6.90 1.79
CA PHE A 59 -13.70 7.09 2.75
C PHE A 59 -12.42 6.37 2.29
N TRP A 60 -12.53 5.08 1.98
CA TRP A 60 -11.38 4.29 1.53
C TRP A 60 -10.85 4.72 0.17
N ALA A 61 -11.72 5.15 -0.76
CA ALA A 61 -11.29 5.70 -2.06
C ALA A 61 -10.37 6.91 -1.90
N MET A 62 -10.59 7.76 -0.89
CA MET A 62 -9.71 8.89 -0.63
C MET A 62 -8.42 8.48 0.07
N ALA A 63 -8.50 7.56 1.03
CA ALA A 63 -7.35 7.16 1.84
C ALA A 63 -6.35 6.30 1.06
N CYS A 64 -6.86 5.36 0.27
CA CYS A 64 -6.10 4.37 -0.48
C CYS A 64 -5.84 4.78 -1.94
N SER A 65 -6.15 6.02 -2.35
CA SER A 65 -5.97 6.40 -3.74
C SER A 65 -4.51 6.28 -4.17
N THR A 66 -4.29 5.71 -5.34
CA THR A 66 -2.95 5.58 -5.91
C THR A 66 -2.50 6.83 -6.64
N THR A 67 -3.38 7.81 -6.87
CA THR A 67 -3.02 9.08 -7.52
C THR A 67 -2.43 10.09 -6.55
N SER A 68 -1.63 11.01 -7.08
CA SER A 68 -1.05 12.14 -6.36
C SER A 68 -1.03 13.38 -7.26
N PRO A 69 -0.73 14.58 -6.72
CA PRO A 69 -0.51 15.76 -7.57
C PRO A 69 0.61 15.58 -8.62
N GLU A 70 1.58 14.70 -8.36
CA GLU A 70 2.71 14.41 -9.25
C GLU A 70 2.41 13.27 -10.24
N ASN A 71 1.47 12.37 -9.90
CA ASN A 71 1.01 11.30 -10.78
C ASN A 71 -0.52 11.18 -10.73
N ILE A 72 -1.18 11.73 -11.75
CA ILE A 72 -2.65 11.67 -11.89
C ILE A 72 -3.16 10.36 -12.50
N ILE A 73 -2.25 9.45 -12.87
CA ILE A 73 -2.60 8.16 -13.46
C ILE A 73 -2.75 7.16 -12.31
N HIS A 74 -3.90 6.48 -12.23
CA HIS A 74 -4.11 5.39 -11.27
C HIS A 74 -3.10 4.27 -11.53
N ILE A 75 -2.45 3.83 -10.46
CA ILE A 75 -1.55 2.68 -10.48
C ILE A 75 -2.42 1.46 -10.22
N GLY A 76 -2.70 0.69 -11.27
CA GLY A 76 -3.52 -0.52 -11.16
C GLY A 76 -2.73 -1.70 -10.61
N TYR A 77 -1.44 -1.77 -10.96
CA TYR A 77 -0.60 -2.92 -10.60
C TYR A 77 0.85 -2.51 -10.37
N TRP A 78 1.58 -3.38 -9.68
CA TRP A 78 3.04 -3.43 -9.80
C TRP A 78 3.54 -4.88 -9.77
N THR A 79 4.72 -5.10 -10.34
CA THR A 79 5.45 -6.38 -10.22
C THR A 79 6.71 -6.11 -9.42
N VAL A 80 6.92 -6.88 -8.36
CA VAL A 80 8.10 -6.80 -7.52
C VAL A 80 9.03 -7.98 -7.82
N GLY A 81 10.31 -7.69 -8.04
CA GLY A 81 11.32 -8.67 -8.43
C GLY A 81 12.66 -8.48 -7.74
N GLU A 82 13.58 -9.40 -8.03
CA GLU A 82 14.99 -9.24 -7.67
C GLU A 82 15.60 -8.07 -8.46
N PRO A 83 16.39 -7.19 -7.82
CA PRO A 83 17.06 -6.10 -8.50
C PRO A 83 18.12 -6.61 -9.48
N ASN A 84 18.30 -5.87 -10.57
CA ASN A 84 19.41 -6.11 -11.51
C ASN A 84 20.71 -5.44 -11.02
N ASN A 85 20.58 -4.36 -10.25
CA ASN A 85 21.67 -3.66 -9.59
C ASN A 85 22.06 -4.36 -8.27
N ALA A 86 23.34 -4.66 -8.09
CA ALA A 86 23.86 -5.31 -6.89
C ALA A 86 23.78 -4.44 -5.63
N ASP A 87 23.65 -3.12 -5.78
CA ASP A 87 23.53 -2.16 -4.67
C ASP A 87 22.07 -1.84 -4.31
N ALA A 88 21.10 -2.45 -4.99
CA ALA A 88 19.67 -2.31 -4.71
C ALA A 88 19.12 -3.50 -3.92
N ASP A 89 18.01 -3.28 -3.22
CA ASP A 89 17.33 -4.26 -2.38
C ASP A 89 16.11 -4.88 -3.07
N VAL A 90 15.44 -4.14 -3.97
CA VAL A 90 14.20 -4.57 -4.64
C VAL A 90 14.02 -3.92 -6.01
N SER A 91 13.45 -4.64 -6.97
CA SER A 91 12.99 -4.07 -8.25
C SER A 91 11.48 -3.93 -8.23
N ILE A 92 10.95 -2.79 -8.70
CA ILE A 92 9.51 -2.56 -8.83
C ILE A 92 9.22 -2.02 -10.23
N THR A 93 8.31 -2.69 -10.93
CA THR A 93 7.72 -2.18 -12.18
C THR A 93 6.29 -1.74 -11.91
N TRP A 94 5.96 -0.49 -12.27
CA TRP A 94 4.68 0.16 -12.02
C TRP A 94 3.80 0.10 -13.27
N TYR A 95 2.51 -0.17 -13.11
CA TYR A 95 1.56 -0.24 -14.21
C TYR A 95 0.29 0.56 -13.94
N ALA A 96 -0.26 1.15 -14.99
CA ALA A 96 -1.59 1.74 -14.97
C ALA A 96 -2.68 0.64 -14.99
N GLU A 97 -3.92 1.04 -14.75
CA GLU A 97 -5.13 0.20 -14.84
C GLU A 97 -5.24 -0.62 -16.14
N ASP A 98 -4.80 -0.06 -17.27
CA ASP A 98 -4.83 -0.74 -18.57
C ASP A 98 -3.58 -1.60 -18.85
N ASN A 99 -2.78 -1.89 -17.82
CA ASN A 99 -1.48 -2.57 -17.87
C ASN A 99 -0.40 -1.82 -18.66
N THR A 100 -0.58 -0.52 -18.94
CA THR A 100 0.51 0.30 -19.48
C THR A 100 1.63 0.40 -18.45
N ASN A 101 2.85 0.05 -18.84
CA ASN A 101 4.04 0.27 -18.02
C ASN A 101 4.24 1.77 -17.79
N LEU A 102 4.22 2.17 -16.52
CA LEU A 102 4.46 3.55 -16.08
C LEU A 102 5.94 3.82 -15.90
N ASP A 103 6.64 2.91 -15.21
CA ASP A 103 8.10 2.92 -15.09
C ASP A 103 8.61 1.64 -14.41
N ALA A 104 9.94 1.46 -14.37
CA ALA A 104 10.58 0.38 -13.62
C ALA A 104 11.89 0.84 -12.99
N TYR A 105 12.08 0.55 -11.71
CA TYR A 105 13.27 0.97 -10.97
C TYR A 105 13.77 -0.10 -9.99
N ASP A 106 15.08 -0.16 -9.82
CA ASP A 106 15.73 -0.85 -8.72
C ASP A 106 15.92 0.15 -7.56
N TYR A 107 15.40 -0.19 -6.39
CA TYR A 107 15.44 0.64 -5.19
C TYR A 107 16.38 0.07 -4.16
N ARG A 108 17.15 0.95 -3.51
CA ARG A 108 17.79 0.66 -2.22
C ARG A 108 16.95 1.20 -1.08
N ILE A 109 17.06 0.58 0.07
CA ILE A 109 16.53 1.08 1.33
C ILE A 109 17.50 2.16 1.83
N ASP A 110 17.02 3.40 1.89
CA ASP A 110 17.77 4.51 2.44
C ASP A 110 17.82 4.41 3.97
N HIS A 111 16.66 4.25 4.60
CA HIS A 111 16.51 4.04 6.05
C HIS A 111 15.10 3.54 6.40
N VAL A 112 14.80 3.42 7.70
CA VAL A 112 13.50 3.00 8.23
C VAL A 112 12.97 4.05 9.22
N ILE A 113 11.75 4.52 8.99
CA ILE A 113 11.02 5.35 9.95
C ILE A 113 10.34 4.43 10.95
N ALA A 114 10.67 4.58 12.24
CA ALA A 114 10.19 3.67 13.28
C ALA A 114 8.65 3.69 13.47
N HIS A 115 8.03 4.85 13.25
CA HIS A 115 6.59 5.08 13.43
C HIS A 115 6.02 5.84 12.22
N GLY A 116 6.02 5.18 11.06
CA GLY A 116 5.56 5.75 9.80
C GLY A 116 4.08 5.45 9.54
N LEU A 117 3.80 4.79 8.41
CA LEU A 117 2.46 4.44 7.96
C LEU A 117 1.78 3.56 9.01
N GLU A 118 0.57 3.95 9.42
CA GLU A 118 -0.20 3.33 10.51
C GLU A 118 0.56 3.21 11.85
N GLY A 119 1.63 3.99 12.06
CA GLY A 119 2.50 3.90 13.23
C GLY A 119 3.49 2.72 13.19
N SER A 120 3.56 2.00 12.07
CA SER A 120 4.44 0.85 11.85
C SER A 120 5.82 1.26 11.31
N PRO A 121 6.86 0.41 11.48
CA PRO A 121 8.12 0.57 10.77
C PRO A 121 7.88 0.67 9.26
N THR A 122 8.34 1.77 8.66
CA THR A 122 8.15 2.09 7.24
C THR A 122 9.50 2.22 6.57
N TYR A 123 9.75 1.40 5.55
CA TYR A 123 10.96 1.49 4.75
C TYR A 123 10.89 2.71 3.85
N VAL A 124 11.99 3.45 3.78
CA VAL A 124 12.19 4.55 2.82
C VAL A 124 13.08 4.00 1.72
N PHE A 125 12.51 3.86 0.53
CA PHE A 125 13.18 3.39 -0.67
C PHE A 125 13.52 4.58 -1.57
N VAL A 126 14.65 4.46 -2.27
CA VAL A 126 15.08 5.41 -3.29
C VAL A 126 15.75 4.68 -4.44
N THR A 127 15.46 5.09 -5.66
CA THR A 127 16.20 4.66 -6.84
C THR A 127 17.36 5.62 -7.10
N ASP A 128 18.53 5.07 -7.42
CA ASP A 128 19.70 5.83 -7.86
C ASP A 128 19.75 5.97 -9.40
N ASP A 129 18.69 5.57 -10.11
CA ASP A 129 18.59 5.77 -11.57
C ASP A 129 18.60 7.27 -11.91
N SER A 130 19.53 7.67 -12.77
CA SER A 130 19.68 9.06 -13.22
C SER A 130 18.46 9.61 -13.97
N HIS A 131 17.61 8.74 -14.53
CA HIS A 131 16.39 9.13 -15.22
C HIS A 131 15.21 9.38 -14.26
N ALA A 132 15.35 8.98 -12.99
CA ALA A 132 14.29 9.12 -12.00
C ALA A 132 14.20 10.52 -11.36
N GLU A 133 15.07 11.48 -11.71
CA GLU A 133 15.16 12.78 -11.02
C GLU A 133 13.80 13.50 -10.91
N ASP A 134 13.03 13.50 -12.00
CA ASP A 134 11.69 14.08 -12.09
C ASP A 134 10.57 13.03 -12.02
N SER A 135 10.91 11.75 -11.84
CA SER A 135 9.93 10.67 -11.79
C SER A 135 9.16 10.71 -10.46
N PRO A 136 7.83 10.61 -10.46
CA PRO A 136 7.06 10.51 -9.22
C PRO A 136 7.43 9.26 -8.43
N PHE A 137 7.99 8.23 -9.07
CA PHE A 137 8.36 6.97 -8.44
C PHE A 137 9.76 6.98 -7.83
N ARG A 138 10.45 8.12 -7.74
CA ARG A 138 11.83 8.18 -7.25
C ARG A 138 11.96 7.74 -5.79
N TRP A 139 11.09 8.24 -4.94
CA TRP A 139 11.01 7.90 -3.52
C TRP A 139 9.75 7.12 -3.25
N LEU A 140 9.89 6.05 -2.46
CA LEU A 140 8.78 5.19 -2.05
C LEU A 140 8.89 4.93 -0.55
N LEU A 141 7.81 5.18 0.18
CA LEU A 141 7.63 4.76 1.56
C LEU A 141 6.69 3.57 1.57
N ALA A 142 7.05 2.46 2.22
CA ALA A 142 6.15 1.33 2.35
C ALA A 142 6.33 0.55 3.65
N ILE A 143 5.23 0.04 4.19
CA ILE A 143 5.25 -0.95 5.27
C ILE A 143 5.63 -2.31 4.66
N ALA A 144 6.32 -3.17 5.43
CA ALA A 144 6.44 -4.58 5.06
C ALA A 144 5.06 -5.21 4.79
N PRO A 145 4.91 -6.02 3.73
CA PRO A 145 3.67 -6.71 3.46
C PRO A 145 3.26 -7.61 4.62
N LEU A 146 2.01 -7.44 5.05
CA LEU A 146 1.42 -8.21 6.13
C LEU A 146 -0.02 -8.58 5.78
N PRO A 147 -0.48 -9.82 6.06
CA PRO A 147 0.35 -10.96 6.48
C PRO A 147 1.36 -11.36 5.39
N SER A 148 2.33 -12.23 5.71
CA SER A 148 3.28 -12.71 4.69
C SER A 148 2.54 -13.45 3.58
N ARG A 149 3.08 -13.43 2.35
CA ARG A 149 2.49 -14.18 1.22
C ARG A 149 2.32 -15.67 1.51
N THR A 150 3.20 -16.27 2.33
CA THR A 150 3.08 -17.68 2.72
C THR A 150 1.88 -17.97 3.63
N ALA A 151 1.42 -16.99 4.41
CA ALA A 151 0.27 -17.15 5.31
C ALA A 151 -1.04 -17.40 4.53
N PHE A 152 -1.12 -16.94 3.29
CA PHE A 152 -2.28 -17.17 2.44
C PHE A 152 -2.52 -18.67 2.17
N ALA A 153 -1.45 -19.45 1.98
CA ALA A 153 -1.54 -20.90 1.80
C ALA A 153 -2.11 -21.65 3.02
N GLU A 154 -2.08 -21.02 4.20
CA GLU A 154 -2.60 -21.55 5.45
C GLU A 154 -4.03 -21.06 5.74
N GLY A 155 -4.67 -20.39 4.77
CA GLY A 155 -6.02 -19.82 4.90
C GLY A 155 -6.04 -18.40 5.49
N GLY A 156 -4.89 -17.74 5.57
CA GLY A 156 -4.79 -16.33 5.96
C GLY A 156 -5.36 -15.36 4.93
N LEU A 157 -5.31 -14.06 5.25
CA LEU A 157 -5.67 -12.99 4.33
C LEU A 157 -4.64 -12.86 3.20
N LEU A 158 -5.04 -12.24 2.08
CA LEU A 158 -4.09 -11.79 1.06
C LEU A 158 -3.07 -10.84 1.71
N SER A 159 -1.81 -11.02 1.32
CA SER A 159 -0.76 -10.08 1.69
C SER A 159 -1.09 -8.71 1.09
N HIS A 160 -0.85 -7.66 1.86
CA HIS A 160 -1.07 -6.29 1.41
C HIS A 160 -0.07 -5.36 2.10
N LEU A 161 0.12 -4.19 1.51
CA LEU A 161 0.97 -3.15 2.07
C LEU A 161 0.41 -1.77 1.79
N HIS A 162 0.79 -0.83 2.65
CA HIS A 162 0.53 0.58 2.48
C HIS A 162 1.78 1.29 1.99
N PHE A 163 1.60 2.26 1.09
CA PHE A 163 2.69 3.02 0.52
C PHE A 163 2.36 4.49 0.23
N GLN A 164 3.39 5.29 0.07
CA GLN A 164 3.38 6.65 -0.47
C GLN A 164 4.57 6.84 -1.41
N TYR A 165 4.46 7.72 -2.39
CA TYR A 165 5.52 7.95 -3.37
C TYR A 165 5.53 9.40 -3.85
N ALA A 166 6.72 9.89 -4.20
CA ALA A 166 6.95 11.23 -4.74
C ALA A 166 8.32 11.33 -5.41
N ASN A 167 8.52 12.39 -6.19
CA ASN A 167 9.82 12.70 -6.77
C ASN A 167 10.83 13.26 -5.74
N ASP A 168 10.36 13.83 -4.62
CA ASP A 168 11.18 14.38 -3.54
C ASP A 168 10.73 13.80 -2.18
N LEU A 169 11.67 13.29 -1.39
CA LEU A 169 11.42 12.80 -0.04
C LEU A 169 10.74 13.87 0.83
N HIS A 170 11.08 15.15 0.64
CA HIS A 170 10.46 16.24 1.39
C HIS A 170 8.97 16.43 1.09
N THR A 171 8.42 15.82 0.05
CA THR A 171 6.97 15.76 -0.19
C THR A 171 6.29 14.74 0.74
N LEU A 172 7.01 13.72 1.18
CA LEU A 172 6.48 12.59 1.95
C LEU A 172 6.70 12.74 3.46
N VAL A 173 7.84 13.30 3.87
CA VAL A 173 8.25 13.38 5.28
C VAL A 173 8.64 14.79 5.71
N GLU A 174 8.60 15.00 7.02
CA GLU A 174 9.12 16.19 7.68
C GLU A 174 9.70 15.85 9.05
N ALA A 175 10.48 16.77 9.62
CA ALA A 175 10.94 16.64 10.99
C ALA A 175 9.92 17.27 11.96
N ASP A 176 9.57 16.54 13.02
CA ASP A 176 8.75 17.07 14.10
C ASP A 176 9.53 18.06 14.98
N GLY A 177 8.88 18.59 16.03
CA GLY A 177 9.51 19.55 16.95
C GLY A 177 10.74 19.03 17.72
N SER A 178 10.99 17.71 17.70
CA SER A 178 12.15 17.07 18.29
C SER A 178 13.26 16.74 17.26
N GLY A 179 12.99 16.97 15.97
CA GLY A 179 13.87 16.55 14.88
C GLY A 179 13.66 15.10 14.43
N THR A 180 12.61 14.43 14.92
CA THR A 180 12.26 13.07 14.51
C THR A 180 11.50 13.13 13.18
N GLU A 181 11.89 12.31 12.22
CA GLU A 181 11.20 12.24 10.93
C GLU A 181 9.81 11.59 11.08
N VAL A 182 8.81 12.22 10.48
CA VAL A 182 7.39 11.82 10.49
C VAL A 182 6.77 12.02 9.10
N LEU A 183 5.68 11.30 8.83
CA LEU A 183 4.93 11.47 7.58
C LEU A 183 4.24 12.84 7.52
N ARG A 184 4.32 13.53 6.38
CA ARG A 184 3.54 14.75 6.11
C ARG A 184 2.05 14.49 5.99
N ASN A 185 1.69 13.35 5.39
CA ASN A 185 0.29 12.98 5.18
C ASN A 185 0.00 11.57 5.72
N PRO A 186 -0.20 11.40 7.04
CA PRO A 186 -0.46 10.09 7.63
C PRO A 186 -1.83 9.49 7.23
N ARG A 187 -2.68 10.24 6.51
CA ARG A 187 -4.02 9.80 6.08
C ARG A 187 -4.07 9.31 4.64
N TRP A 188 -3.00 9.49 3.89
CA TRP A 188 -2.86 8.93 2.55
C TRP A 188 -1.97 7.70 2.66
N TYR A 189 -2.51 6.55 2.32
CA TYR A 189 -1.80 5.28 2.38
C TYR A 189 -2.33 4.44 1.21
N ALA A 190 -1.83 4.74 0.02
CA ALA A 190 -2.11 3.93 -1.16
C ALA A 190 -1.84 2.45 -0.82
N THR A 191 -2.67 1.54 -1.32
CA THR A 191 -2.65 0.15 -0.85
C THR A 191 -2.57 -0.80 -2.03
N MET A 192 -1.63 -1.73 -1.96
CA MET A 192 -1.49 -2.85 -2.89
C MET A 192 -1.81 -4.15 -2.17
N CYS A 193 -2.48 -5.06 -2.86
CA CYS A 193 -2.81 -6.41 -2.40
C CYS A 193 -2.22 -7.44 -3.38
N ALA A 194 -1.82 -8.60 -2.86
CA ALA A 194 -1.27 -9.67 -3.69
C ALA A 194 -2.30 -10.15 -4.73
N ASP A 195 -1.90 -10.24 -6.00
CA ASP A 195 -2.81 -10.44 -7.16
C ASP A 195 -3.20 -11.92 -7.40
N GLU A 196 -2.81 -12.84 -6.52
CA GLU A 196 -3.24 -14.25 -6.56
C GLU A 196 -4.66 -14.50 -6.00
N GLY A 197 -5.37 -13.45 -5.60
CA GLY A 197 -6.65 -13.51 -4.90
C GLY A 197 -7.88 -13.73 -5.78
N THR A 198 -8.90 -14.40 -5.21
CA THR A 198 -10.24 -14.48 -5.81
C THR A 198 -11.16 -13.36 -5.28
N ALA A 199 -12.35 -13.18 -5.86
CA ALA A 199 -13.35 -12.25 -5.34
C ALA A 199 -13.70 -12.50 -3.86
N GLU A 200 -13.72 -13.75 -3.40
CA GLU A 200 -13.95 -14.07 -1.98
C GLU A 200 -12.78 -13.64 -1.10
N ASP A 201 -11.54 -13.77 -1.58
CA ASP A 201 -10.36 -13.32 -0.83
C ASP A 201 -10.34 -11.79 -0.69
N ARG A 202 -10.79 -11.07 -1.74
CA ARG A 202 -11.04 -9.62 -1.66
C ARG A 202 -12.11 -9.29 -0.63
N CYS A 203 -13.19 -10.06 -0.57
CA CYS A 203 -14.23 -9.90 0.45
C CYS A 203 -13.68 -10.09 1.86
N ARG A 204 -12.79 -11.08 2.08
CA ARG A 204 -12.15 -11.27 3.40
C ARG A 204 -11.30 -10.08 3.83
N ILE A 205 -10.58 -9.44 2.91
CA ILE A 205 -9.88 -8.18 3.21
C ILE A 205 -10.86 -7.10 3.65
N ILE A 206 -11.97 -6.92 2.93
CA ILE A 206 -13.01 -5.92 3.27
C ILE A 206 -13.64 -6.24 4.65
N ARG A 207 -13.94 -7.51 4.95
CA ARG A 207 -14.47 -7.91 6.26
C ARG A 207 -13.47 -7.68 7.39
N ALA A 208 -12.20 -8.04 7.20
CA ALA A 208 -11.14 -7.83 8.16
C ALA A 208 -10.95 -6.34 8.48
N LEU A 209 -10.96 -5.49 7.46
CA LEU A 209 -10.84 -4.03 7.57
C LEU A 209 -11.93 -3.40 8.46
N HIS A 210 -13.12 -4.01 8.48
CA HIS A 210 -14.28 -3.53 9.24
C HIS A 210 -14.62 -4.41 10.46
N HIS A 211 -13.74 -5.36 10.82
CA HIS A 211 -13.91 -6.27 11.94
C HIS A 211 -15.23 -7.08 11.90
N LEU A 212 -15.56 -7.65 10.74
CA LEU A 212 -16.80 -8.42 10.52
C LEU A 212 -16.63 -9.93 10.69
N ASP A 213 -15.39 -10.43 10.84
CA ASP A 213 -15.05 -11.84 11.01
C ASP A 213 -14.86 -12.24 12.49
#